data_AF-A0A5K1GJR4-F1
#
_entry.id   AF-A0A5K1GJR4-F1
#
_cell.length_a   1.000
_cell.length_b   1.000
_cell.length_c   1.000
_cell.angle_alpha   90.00
_cell.angle_beta   90.00
_cell.angle_gamma   90.00
#
_symmetry.space_group_name_H-M   'P 1'
#
loop_
_entity.id
_entity.type
_entity.pdbx_description
1 polymer ?
#
loop_
_entity_poly.entity_id
_entity_poly.type
_entity_poly.pdbx_seq_one_letter_code
_entity_poly.pdbx_strand_id
1 'polypeptide(L)'
;MAVARDLLGKRNHVISVIGDGAMTAGQAYEAMNNAGFLDSNLIVILNDNKQVSLPTATLDGPATPVGALSSSLAKLQSSTKLRILREAAK
;
A
#
# COMPACT_ATOMS: atom_id res chain seq x y z
N MET A 1 15.70 4.83 -5.14
CA MET A 1 15.51 4.46 -6.57
C MET A 1 14.77 5.54 -7.37
N ALA A 2 13.55 5.95 -7.00
CA ALA A 2 12.81 6.98 -7.75
C ALA A 2 13.56 8.31 -7.87
N VAL A 3 13.96 8.90 -6.73
CA VAL A 3 14.79 10.13 -6.70
C VAL A 3 16.06 9.97 -7.54
N ALA A 4 16.75 8.84 -7.44
CA ALA A 4 17.97 8.58 -8.21
C ALA A 4 17.71 8.50 -9.72
N ARG A 5 16.58 7.90 -10.15
CA ARG A 5 16.17 7.91 -11.56
C ARG A 5 15.98 9.35 -12.04
N ASP A 6 15.31 10.18 -11.26
CA ASP A 6 15.00 11.58 -11.61
C ASP A 6 16.29 12.40 -11.73
N LEU A 7 17.22 12.23 -10.78
CA LEU A 7 18.56 12.86 -10.83
C LEU A 7 19.39 12.43 -12.04
N LEU A 8 19.19 11.20 -12.53
CA LEU A 8 19.87 10.68 -13.72
C LEU A 8 19.12 11.01 -15.03
N GLY A 9 18.03 11.79 -14.99
CA GLY A 9 17.22 12.13 -16.17
C GLY A 9 16.56 10.92 -16.85
N LYS A 10 16.44 9.79 -16.14
CA LYS A 10 15.87 8.55 -16.67
C LYS A 10 14.35 8.57 -16.60
N ARG A 11 13.71 7.74 -17.42
CA ARG A 11 12.24 7.68 -17.54
C ARG A 11 11.64 6.29 -17.24
N ASN A 12 12.42 5.38 -16.67
CA ASN A 12 11.92 4.07 -16.29
C ASN A 12 10.95 4.14 -15.10
N HIS A 13 10.04 3.18 -15.00
CA HIS A 13 9.16 3.07 -13.84
C HIS A 13 9.92 2.51 -12.64
N VAL A 14 9.57 2.99 -11.44
CA VAL A 14 10.00 2.40 -10.17
C VAL A 14 8.74 1.90 -9.49
N ILE A 15 8.71 0.60 -9.22
CA ILE A 15 7.52 -0.10 -8.71
C ILE A 15 7.92 -0.80 -7.42
N SER A 16 7.16 -0.57 -6.36
CA SER A 16 7.27 -1.28 -5.08
C SER A 16 6.04 -2.14 -4.87
N VAL A 17 6.23 -3.41 -4.53
CA VAL A 17 5.14 -4.31 -4.11
C VAL A 17 5.29 -4.55 -2.62
N ILE A 18 4.26 -4.20 -1.85
CA ILE A 18 4.28 -4.27 -0.38
C ILE A 18 3.05 -5.04 0.12
N GLY A 19 3.24 -5.89 1.12
CA GLY A 19 2.14 -6.61 1.78
C GLY A 19 1.36 -5.73 2.77
N ASP A 20 0.10 -6.07 3.03
CA ASP A 20 -0.73 -5.48 4.09
C ASP A 20 -0.07 -5.52 5.46
N GLY A 21 0.59 -6.64 5.81
CA GLY A 21 1.38 -6.76 7.03
C GLY A 21 2.57 -5.80 7.10
N ALA A 22 3.31 -5.64 6.00
CA ALA A 22 4.47 -4.76 5.94
C ALA A 22 4.06 -3.26 5.98
N MET A 23 2.87 -2.93 5.47
CA MET A 23 2.32 -1.58 5.53
C MET A 23 2.01 -1.10 6.96
N THR A 24 1.91 -2.02 7.91
CA THR A 24 1.73 -1.69 9.35
C THR A 24 2.98 -1.09 9.98
N ALA A 25 4.16 -1.31 9.38
CA ALA A 25 5.41 -0.76 9.88
C ALA A 25 5.47 0.76 9.66
N GLY A 26 5.85 1.51 10.71
CA GLY A 26 5.95 2.98 10.65
C GLY A 26 6.85 3.49 9.51
N GLN A 27 7.92 2.75 9.19
CA GLN A 27 8.82 3.09 8.08
C GLN A 27 8.11 3.09 6.71
N ALA A 28 7.14 2.20 6.50
CA ALA A 28 6.38 2.18 5.25
C ALA A 28 5.52 3.45 5.12
N TYR A 29 4.91 3.89 6.22
CA TYR A 29 4.14 5.13 6.28
C TYR A 29 5.01 6.37 6.07
N GLU A 30 6.15 6.46 6.76
CA GLU A 30 7.10 7.57 6.58
C GLU A 30 7.66 7.61 5.16
N ALA A 31 7.98 6.46 4.55
CA ALA A 31 8.45 6.39 3.18
C ALA A 31 7.41 6.88 2.17
N MET A 32 6.13 6.53 2.34
CA MET A 32 5.04 7.05 1.50
C MET A 32 4.86 8.56 1.64
N ASN A 33 4.91 9.06 2.88
CA ASN A 33 4.81 10.50 3.13
C ASN A 33 5.98 11.26 2.49
N ASN A 34 7.21 10.75 2.66
CA ASN A 34 8.40 11.33 2.04
C ASN A 34 8.36 11.26 0.51
N ALA A 35 7.84 10.17 -0.08
CA ALA A 35 7.67 10.07 -1.52
C ALA A 35 6.70 11.14 -2.06
N GLY A 36 5.62 11.44 -1.33
CA GLY A 36 4.69 12.52 -1.64
C GLY A 36 5.32 13.91 -1.48
N PHE A 37 6.10 14.14 -0.41
CA PHE A 37 6.82 15.40 -0.21
C PHE A 37 7.84 15.68 -1.32
N LEU A 38 8.54 14.65 -1.80
CA LEU A 38 9.54 14.76 -2.86
C LEU A 38 8.95 14.77 -4.28
N ASP A 39 7.61 14.70 -4.42
CA ASP A 39 6.90 14.58 -5.70
C ASP A 39 7.52 13.54 -6.66
N SER A 40 8.02 12.44 -6.08
CA SER A 40 8.76 11.43 -6.82
C SER A 40 7.80 10.43 -7.46
N ASN A 41 7.91 10.23 -8.78
CA ASN A 41 7.06 9.27 -9.48
C ASN A 41 7.40 7.83 -9.05
N LEU A 42 6.61 7.27 -8.14
CA LEU A 42 6.76 5.93 -7.57
C LEU A 42 5.40 5.23 -7.62
N ILE A 43 5.37 4.03 -8.21
CA ILE A 43 4.18 3.19 -8.22
C ILE A 43 4.27 2.23 -7.04
N VAL A 44 3.26 2.25 -6.17
CA VAL A 44 3.16 1.33 -5.04
C VAL A 44 1.97 0.41 -5.25
N ILE A 45 2.23 -0.89 -5.24
CA ILE A 45 1.21 -1.94 -5.32
C ILE A 45 1.07 -2.53 -3.93
N LEU A 46 -0.09 -2.33 -3.31
CA LEU A 46 -0.46 -3.01 -2.08
C LEU A 46 -1.01 -4.40 -2.40
N ASN A 47 -0.28 -5.43 -2.01
CA ASN A 47 -0.74 -6.81 -2.03
C ASN A 47 -1.43 -7.13 -0.69
N ASP A 48 -2.76 -7.02 -0.68
CA ASP A 48 -3.58 -7.32 0.49
C ASP A 48 -4.15 -8.73 0.39
N ASN A 49 -3.47 -9.70 1.00
CA ASN A 49 -3.91 -11.10 1.07
C ASN A 49 -4.41 -11.49 2.48
N LYS A 50 -4.47 -10.54 3.42
CA LYS A 50 -4.88 -10.76 4.83
C LYS A 50 -4.03 -11.80 5.57
N GLN A 51 -2.78 -12.02 5.14
CA GLN A 51 -1.87 -12.99 5.76
C GLN A 51 -0.54 -12.32 6.09
N VAL A 52 0.07 -12.73 7.20
CA VAL A 52 1.45 -12.38 7.55
C VAL A 52 2.31 -13.64 7.58
N SER A 53 3.62 -13.50 7.39
CA SER A 53 4.57 -14.63 7.39
C SER A 53 4.70 -15.36 8.72
N LEU A 54 4.30 -14.74 9.84
CA LEU A 54 4.35 -15.36 11.16
C LEU A 54 3.24 -16.40 11.31
N PRO A 55 3.44 -17.50 12.07
CA PRO A 55 2.36 -18.40 12.42
C PRO A 55 1.33 -17.56 13.17
N THR A 56 0.23 -17.26 12.50
CA THR A 56 -0.87 -16.54 13.10
C THR A 56 -1.64 -17.44 14.07
N ALA A 57 -1.35 -18.74 14.17
CA ALA A 57 -1.92 -19.59 15.21
C ALA A 57 -1.46 -19.12 16.61
N THR A 58 -2.32 -18.42 17.32
CA THR A 58 -2.25 -18.27 18.78
C THR A 58 -2.92 -19.49 19.44
N LEU A 59 -2.84 -19.60 20.77
CA LEU A 59 -3.52 -20.66 21.53
C LEU A 59 -5.05 -20.70 21.28
N ASP A 60 -5.64 -19.61 20.77
CA ASP A 60 -7.07 -19.44 20.51
C ASP A 60 -7.44 -19.51 19.01
N GLY A 61 -6.49 -19.78 18.11
CA GLY A 61 -6.71 -19.87 16.65
C GLY A 61 -5.92 -18.84 15.82
N PRO A 62 -6.22 -18.69 14.52
CA PRO A 62 -5.49 -17.78 13.64
C PRO A 62 -5.76 -16.29 13.97
N ALA A 63 -4.74 -15.60 14.46
CA ALA A 63 -4.66 -14.16 14.61
C ALA A 63 -4.72 -13.46 13.25
N THR A 64 -5.69 -12.59 13.08
CA THR A 64 -5.78 -11.74 11.90
C THR A 64 -4.69 -10.67 11.93
N PRO A 65 -4.01 -10.37 10.82
CA PRO A 65 -3.12 -9.22 10.73
C PRO A 65 -3.81 -7.93 11.18
N VAL A 66 -3.18 -7.19 12.08
CA VAL A 66 -3.71 -5.91 12.59
C VAL A 66 -3.32 -4.78 11.64
N GLY A 67 -4.22 -4.44 10.71
CA GLY A 67 -3.94 -3.43 9.67
C GLY A 67 -5.04 -2.36 9.56
N ALA A 68 -4.98 -1.32 10.39
CA ALA A 68 -5.96 -0.21 10.32
C ALA A 68 -5.97 0.47 8.93
N LEU A 69 -4.80 0.60 8.29
CA LEU A 69 -4.68 1.13 6.93
C LEU A 69 -5.27 0.19 5.87
N SER A 70 -4.99 -1.11 5.92
CA SER A 70 -5.62 -2.11 5.03
C SER A 70 -7.15 -2.05 5.18
N SER A 71 -7.66 -2.03 6.42
CA SER A 71 -9.11 -1.92 6.66
C SER A 71 -9.73 -0.64 6.10
N SER A 72 -8.99 0.48 6.14
CA SER A 72 -9.42 1.78 5.63
C SER A 72 -9.41 1.80 4.10
N LEU A 73 -8.37 1.24 3.47
CA LEU A 73 -8.27 1.12 2.01
C LEU A 73 -9.30 0.14 1.45
N ALA A 74 -9.53 -0.99 2.12
CA ALA A 74 -10.59 -1.93 1.76
C ALA A 74 -11.98 -1.28 1.80
N LYS A 75 -12.26 -0.46 2.84
CA LYS A 75 -13.50 0.34 2.91
C LYS A 75 -13.60 1.39 1.82
N LEU A 76 -12.50 2.07 1.50
CA LEU A 76 -12.45 3.07 0.43
C LEU A 76 -12.73 2.39 -0.93
N GLN A 77 -12.05 1.28 -1.23
CA GLN A 77 -12.18 0.54 -2.47
C GLN A 77 -13.57 -0.09 -2.65
N SER A 78 -14.18 -0.58 -1.57
CA SER A 78 -15.53 -1.15 -1.58
C SER A 78 -16.64 -0.10 -1.47
N SER A 79 -16.31 1.19 -1.35
CA SER A 79 -17.27 2.28 -1.23
C SER A 79 -18.13 2.40 -2.49
N THR A 80 -19.44 2.33 -2.30
CA THR A 80 -20.44 2.51 -3.37
C THR A 80 -20.25 3.85 -4.09
N LYS A 81 -19.88 4.91 -3.37
CA LYS A 81 -19.65 6.25 -3.95
C LYS A 81 -18.46 6.24 -4.91
N LEU A 82 -17.34 5.61 -4.53
CA LEU A 82 -16.16 5.51 -5.39
C LEU A 82 -16.47 4.65 -6.62
N ARG A 83 -17.25 3.58 -6.44
CA ARG A 83 -17.65 2.70 -7.54
C ARG A 83 -18.54 3.41 -8.56
N ILE A 84 -19.54 4.17 -8.10
CA ILE A 84 -20.41 4.99 -8.97
C ILE A 84 -19.59 6.06 -9.71
N LEU A 85 -18.69 6.77 -9.01
CA LEU A 85 -17.83 7.77 -9.64
C LEU A 85 -16.95 7.14 -10.74
N ARG A 86 -16.39 5.95 -10.47
CA ARG A 86 -15.57 5.22 -11.43
C ARG A 86 -16.37 4.74 -12.64
N GLU A 87 -17.63 4.33 -12.44
CA GLU A 87 -18.53 3.95 -13.53
C GLU A 87 -18.92 5.16 -14.39
N ALA A 88 -19.17 6.32 -13.78
CA ALA A 88 -19.52 7.55 -14.49
C ALA A 88 -18.35 8.17 -15.27
N ALA A 89 -17.11 7.90 -14.87
CA ALA A 89 -15.89 8.36 -15.54
C ALA A 89 -15.44 7.44 -16.69
N LYS A 90 -16.19 6.36 -16.97
CA LYS A 90 -15.89 5.36 -17.99
C LYS A 90 -16.65 5.66 -19.29
#